data_AF-A0A2R6DD60-F1
#
_entry.id   AF-A0A2R6DD60-F1
#
_cell.length_a   1.000
_cell.length_b   1.000
_cell.length_c   1.000
_cell.angle_alpha   90.00
_cell.angle_beta   90.00
_cell.angle_gamma   90.00
#
_symmetry.space_group_name_H-M   'P 1'
#
loop_
_entity.id
_entity.type
_entity.pdbx_description
1 polymer ?
#
loop_
_entity_poly.entity_id
_entity_poly.type
_entity_poly.pdbx_seq_one_letter_code
_entity_poly.pdbx_strand_id
1 'polypeptide(L)'
;MQALVFDWLLLGAIGMALGTVPSLWYWYRESRYRRYYGVLAAVTGITALAYVVTVFGIGRLAVGETVLFVPRYLDWLLTTPLLVAYLAMVCRPERRVHVALVAADVLVIGFGVLAGPFDGTVSRLAYLAGVVAYLGLLYLLGRALLRQARVATDRVRAVFRTSGTSRSFSKRSTPSSGCSARSGRACFSTPTRDW
;
A
#
# COMPACT_ATOMS: atom_id res chain seq x y z
N MET A 1 -28.25 10.40 -25.01
CA MET A 1 -27.06 10.63 -24.15
C MET A 1 -27.20 10.03 -22.74
N GLN A 2 -28.38 10.07 -22.10
CA GLN A 2 -28.56 9.52 -20.74
C GLN A 2 -28.44 7.98 -20.64
N ALA A 3 -28.89 7.24 -21.66
CA ALA A 3 -28.75 5.77 -21.69
C ALA A 3 -27.27 5.32 -21.66
N LEU A 4 -26.40 5.98 -22.44
CA LEU A 4 -24.97 5.67 -22.45
C LEU A 4 -24.31 5.87 -21.08
N VAL A 5 -24.65 6.94 -20.35
CA VAL A 5 -24.11 7.19 -19.00
C VAL A 5 -24.56 6.10 -18.03
N PHE A 6 -25.81 5.65 -18.13
CA PHE A 6 -26.34 4.56 -17.33
C PHE A 6 -25.59 3.25 -17.61
N ASP A 7 -25.37 2.91 -18.88
CA ASP A 7 -24.68 1.67 -19.29
C ASP A 7 -23.25 1.62 -18.72
N TRP A 8 -22.52 2.74 -18.77
CA TRP A 8 -21.18 2.84 -18.19
C TRP A 8 -21.17 2.70 -16.67
N LEU A 9 -22.14 3.32 -15.98
CA LEU A 9 -22.27 3.21 -14.52
C LEU A 9 -22.62 1.78 -14.09
N LEU A 10 -23.50 1.11 -14.83
CA LEU A 10 -23.87 -0.27 -14.56
C LEU A 10 -22.70 -1.22 -14.80
N LEU A 11 -21.97 -1.04 -15.91
CA LEU A 11 -20.76 -1.80 -16.19
C LEU A 11 -19.73 -1.63 -15.08
N GLY A 12 -19.53 -0.39 -14.61
CA GLY A 12 -18.68 -0.09 -13.46
C GLY A 12 -19.15 -0.78 -12.17
N ALA A 13 -20.45 -0.73 -11.88
CA ALA A 13 -21.05 -1.39 -10.70
C ALA A 13 -20.84 -2.91 -10.74
N ILE A 14 -21.06 -3.55 -11.88
CA ILE A 14 -20.86 -4.98 -12.07
C ILE A 14 -19.37 -5.33 -11.89
N GLY A 15 -18.47 -4.58 -12.53
CA GLY A 15 -17.03 -4.80 -12.39
C GLY A 15 -16.55 -4.71 -10.93
N MET A 16 -17.01 -3.70 -10.20
CA MET A 16 -16.67 -3.51 -8.79
C MET A 16 -17.29 -4.57 -7.88
N ALA A 17 -18.53 -4.98 -8.15
CA ALA A 17 -19.17 -6.08 -7.43
C ALA A 17 -18.39 -7.40 -7.61
N LEU A 18 -18.00 -7.71 -8.85
CA LEU A 18 -17.17 -8.89 -9.16
C LEU A 18 -15.80 -8.83 -8.46
N GLY A 19 -15.16 -7.65 -8.39
CA GLY A 19 -13.90 -7.46 -7.66
C GLY A 19 -14.03 -7.61 -6.13
N THR A 20 -15.22 -7.38 -5.59
CA THR A 20 -15.51 -7.49 -4.15
C THR A 20 -15.58 -8.95 -3.70
N VAL A 21 -16.14 -9.84 -4.53
CA VAL A 21 -16.33 -11.27 -4.22
C VAL A 21 -15.03 -11.98 -3.80
N PRO A 22 -13.93 -11.99 -4.60
CA PRO A 22 -12.70 -12.65 -4.18
C PRO A 22 -12.08 -11.98 -2.96
N SER A 23 -12.16 -10.65 -2.86
CA SER A 23 -11.63 -9.89 -1.73
C SER A 23 -12.31 -10.29 -0.41
N LEU A 24 -13.63 -10.43 -0.40
CA LEU A 24 -14.40 -10.92 0.76
C LEU A 24 -14.12 -12.39 1.08
N TRP A 25 -13.98 -13.22 0.04
CA TRP A 25 -13.68 -14.64 0.20
C TRP A 25 -12.33 -14.86 0.91
N TYR A 26 -11.28 -14.19 0.46
CA TYR A 26 -9.96 -14.26 1.09
C TYR A 26 -9.95 -13.60 2.48
N TRP A 27 -10.71 -12.51 2.66
CA TRP A 27 -10.89 -11.89 3.97
C TRP A 27 -11.46 -12.86 5.02
N TYR A 28 -12.43 -13.70 4.62
CA TYR A 28 -13.02 -14.71 5.50
C TYR A 28 -12.09 -15.88 5.78
N ARG A 29 -11.32 -16.35 4.79
CA ARG A 29 -10.47 -17.54 4.90
C ARG A 29 -9.09 -17.28 5.51
N GLU A 30 -8.47 -16.13 5.27
CA GLU A 30 -7.08 -15.87 5.62
C GLU A 30 -6.93 -14.83 6.75
N SER A 31 -6.86 -15.32 7.99
CA SER A 31 -6.73 -14.46 9.18
C SER A 31 -5.44 -13.62 9.19
N ARG A 32 -4.34 -14.14 8.61
CA ARG A 32 -3.01 -13.50 8.59
C ARG A 32 -2.98 -12.19 7.81
N TYR A 33 -3.71 -12.09 6.70
CA TYR A 33 -3.75 -10.91 5.83
C TYR A 33 -5.12 -10.25 5.80
N ARG A 34 -6.00 -10.59 6.76
CA ARG A 34 -7.37 -10.11 6.85
C ARG A 34 -7.51 -8.59 6.74
N ARG A 35 -6.57 -7.81 7.29
CA ARG A 35 -6.61 -6.34 7.16
C ARG A 35 -6.43 -5.87 5.71
N TYR A 36 -5.57 -6.51 4.92
CA TYR A 36 -5.33 -6.16 3.52
C TYR A 36 -6.52 -6.50 2.64
N TYR A 37 -7.03 -7.74 2.76
CA TYR A 37 -8.23 -8.17 2.03
C TYR A 37 -9.47 -7.38 2.43
N GLY A 38 -9.57 -6.97 3.70
CA GLY A 38 -10.68 -6.15 4.19
C GLY A 38 -10.69 -4.75 3.58
N VAL A 39 -9.51 -4.13 3.44
CA VAL A 39 -9.40 -2.83 2.75
C VAL A 39 -9.71 -2.96 1.26
N LEU A 40 -9.24 -4.01 0.58
CA LEU A 40 -9.58 -4.25 -0.82
C LEU A 40 -11.09 -4.44 -1.02
N ALA A 41 -11.72 -5.27 -0.18
CA ALA A 41 -13.17 -5.48 -0.20
C ALA A 41 -13.95 -4.18 0.10
N ALA A 42 -13.45 -3.37 1.03
CA ALA A 42 -14.06 -2.08 1.35
C ALA A 42 -13.97 -1.11 0.17
N VAL A 43 -12.82 -0.99 -0.50
CA VAL A 43 -12.67 -0.12 -1.68
C VAL A 43 -13.65 -0.52 -2.77
N THR A 44 -13.63 -1.79 -3.20
CA THR A 44 -14.48 -2.25 -4.31
C THR A 44 -15.96 -2.22 -3.93
N GLY A 45 -16.29 -2.54 -2.67
CA GLY A 45 -17.66 -2.54 -2.17
C GLY A 45 -18.26 -1.13 -2.07
N ILE A 46 -17.48 -0.15 -1.58
CA ILE A 46 -17.92 1.25 -1.49
C ILE A 46 -18.15 1.82 -2.89
N THR A 47 -17.25 1.57 -3.84
CA THR A 47 -17.44 2.05 -5.22
C THR A 47 -18.61 1.38 -5.91
N ALA A 48 -18.82 0.07 -5.69
CA ALA A 48 -20.02 -0.61 -6.19
C ALA A 48 -21.30 0.04 -5.66
N LEU A 49 -21.36 0.33 -4.35
CA LEU A 49 -22.51 1.00 -3.74
C LEU A 49 -22.71 2.41 -4.29
N ALA A 50 -21.63 3.18 -4.47
CA ALA A 50 -21.71 4.53 -5.02
C ALA A 50 -22.25 4.56 -6.46
N TYR A 51 -21.86 3.58 -7.29
CA TYR A 51 -22.44 3.44 -8.63
C TYR A 51 -23.91 3.06 -8.59
N VAL A 52 -24.31 2.13 -7.72
CA VAL A 52 -25.72 1.76 -7.53
C VAL A 52 -26.54 2.98 -7.12
N VAL A 53 -26.10 3.76 -6.14
CA VAL A 53 -26.76 5.01 -5.70
C VAL A 53 -26.91 6.01 -6.86
N THR A 54 -25.86 6.14 -7.69
CA THR A 54 -25.87 7.05 -8.85
C THR A 54 -26.82 6.59 -9.95
N VAL A 55 -26.91 5.28 -10.16
CA VAL A 55 -27.83 4.61 -11.10
C VAL A 55 -29.28 4.87 -10.70
N PHE A 56 -29.61 4.78 -9.42
CA PHE A 56 -30.93 5.16 -8.89
C PHE A 56 -31.23 6.67 -8.96
N GLY A 57 -30.27 7.48 -9.44
CA GLY A 57 -30.45 8.92 -9.61
C GLY A 57 -30.33 9.74 -8.32
N ILE A 58 -29.88 9.13 -7.23
CA ILE A 58 -29.77 9.76 -5.92
C ILE A 58 -28.52 10.67 -5.87
N GLY A 59 -28.62 11.82 -5.21
CA GLY A 59 -27.49 12.71 -4.94
C GLY A 59 -27.01 13.52 -6.14
N ARG A 60 -27.89 13.79 -7.11
CA ARG A 60 -27.66 14.76 -8.19
C ARG A 60 -28.05 16.15 -7.71
N LEU A 61 -27.10 17.08 -7.65
CA LEU A 61 -27.34 18.48 -7.30
C LEU A 61 -27.10 19.35 -8.53
N ALA A 62 -28.06 20.20 -8.89
CA ALA A 62 -27.85 21.20 -9.92
C ALA A 62 -27.07 22.38 -9.32
N VAL A 63 -25.92 22.70 -9.91
CA VAL A 63 -25.10 23.86 -9.54
C VAL A 63 -24.86 24.67 -10.81
N GLY A 64 -25.60 25.78 -10.93
CA GLY A 64 -25.66 26.56 -12.16
C GLY A 64 -26.19 25.72 -13.32
N GLU A 65 -25.43 25.68 -14.43
CA GLU A 65 -25.76 24.90 -15.62
C GLU A 65 -25.22 23.45 -15.55
N THR A 66 -24.56 23.06 -14.46
CA THR A 66 -23.90 21.76 -14.31
C THR A 66 -24.57 20.89 -13.25
N VAL A 67 -24.42 19.56 -13.39
CA VAL A 67 -24.91 18.58 -12.41
C VAL A 67 -23.75 18.00 -11.63
N LEU A 68 -23.74 18.26 -10.33
CA LEU A 68 -22.82 17.68 -9.36
C LEU A 68 -23.35 16.32 -8.88
N PHE A 69 -22.52 15.29 -8.99
CA PHE A 69 -22.85 13.94 -8.49
C PHE A 69 -22.24 13.72 -7.11
N VAL A 70 -22.98 14.03 -6.05
CA VAL A 70 -22.53 13.89 -4.66
C VAL A 70 -22.00 12.48 -4.32
N PRO A 71 -22.64 11.37 -4.77
CA PRO A 71 -22.13 10.03 -4.46
C PRO A 71 -20.70 9.79 -4.94
N ARG A 72 -20.27 10.47 -6.02
CA ARG A 72 -18.90 10.37 -6.53
C ARG A 72 -17.88 11.00 -5.58
N TYR A 73 -18.21 12.16 -5.02
CA TYR A 73 -17.32 12.83 -4.08
C TYR A 73 -17.21 12.08 -2.75
N LEU A 74 -18.31 11.45 -2.30
CA LEU A 74 -18.30 10.57 -1.14
C LEU A 74 -17.50 9.29 -1.40
N ASP A 75 -17.66 8.66 -2.57
CA ASP A 75 -16.86 7.50 -2.98
C ASP A 75 -15.36 7.82 -2.96
N TRP A 76 -14.95 8.91 -3.60
CA TRP A 76 -13.55 9.32 -3.61
C TRP A 76 -13.04 9.61 -2.20
N LEU A 77 -13.82 10.31 -1.36
CA LEU A 77 -13.42 10.65 0.01
C LEU A 77 -13.21 9.41 0.88
N LEU A 78 -13.87 8.29 0.58
CA LEU A 78 -13.74 7.05 1.33
C LEU A 78 -12.69 6.11 0.73
N THR A 79 -12.67 5.96 -0.59
CA THR A 79 -11.86 4.93 -1.26
C THR A 79 -10.43 5.36 -1.50
N THR A 80 -10.17 6.63 -1.81
CA THR A 80 -8.81 7.11 -2.06
C THR A 80 -7.95 7.13 -0.79
N PRO A 81 -8.42 7.55 0.41
CA PRO A 81 -7.57 7.48 1.59
C PRO A 81 -7.40 6.03 2.04
N LEU A 82 -8.37 5.15 1.74
CA LEU A 82 -8.23 3.70 1.95
C LEU A 82 -7.16 3.10 1.05
N LEU A 83 -7.09 3.49 -0.22
CA LEU A 83 -6.05 3.03 -1.16
C LEU A 83 -4.67 3.55 -0.74
N VAL A 84 -4.58 4.82 -0.35
CA VAL A 84 -3.33 5.39 0.19
C VAL A 84 -2.93 4.70 1.49
N ALA A 85 -3.88 4.44 2.39
CA ALA A 85 -3.64 3.67 3.62
C ALA A 85 -3.21 2.23 3.30
N TYR A 86 -3.78 1.60 2.27
CA TYR A 86 -3.38 0.27 1.81
C TYR A 86 -1.92 0.27 1.34
N LEU A 87 -1.53 1.22 0.50
CA LEU A 87 -0.14 1.38 0.06
C LEU A 87 0.79 1.65 1.25
N ALA A 88 0.36 2.46 2.22
CA ALA A 88 1.10 2.69 3.44
C ALA A 88 1.23 1.41 4.28
N MET A 89 0.20 0.57 4.39
CA MET A 89 0.30 -0.72 5.07
C MET A 89 1.33 -1.65 4.41
N VAL A 90 1.40 -1.66 3.07
CA VAL A 90 2.38 -2.45 2.31
C VAL A 90 3.80 -1.92 2.48
N CYS A 91 3.98 -0.60 2.42
CA CYS A 91 5.29 0.04 2.56
C CYS A 91 5.80 0.07 4.01
N ARG A 92 4.89 -0.06 4.99
CA ARG A 92 5.16 0.04 6.44
C ARG A 92 6.03 1.26 6.80
N PRO A 93 5.67 2.48 6.38
CA PRO A 93 6.42 3.67 6.76
C PRO A 93 6.19 3.97 8.25
N GLU A 94 6.94 4.94 8.77
CA GLU A 94 6.71 5.48 10.11
C GLU A 94 5.26 5.96 10.27
N ARG A 95 4.67 5.78 11.47
CA ARG A 95 3.28 6.15 11.77
C ARG A 95 2.95 7.60 11.40
N ARG A 96 3.89 8.53 11.59
CA ARG A 96 3.74 9.94 11.20
C ARG A 96 3.53 10.11 9.70
N VAL A 97 4.30 9.37 8.89
CA VAL A 97 4.18 9.40 7.42
C VAL A 97 2.88 8.75 6.96
N HIS A 98 2.44 7.65 7.61
CA HIS A 98 1.15 7.05 7.33
C HIS A 98 0.01 8.05 7.52
N VAL A 99 -0.05 8.72 8.68
CA VAL A 99 -1.09 9.71 8.98
C VAL A 99 -0.99 10.90 8.01
N ALA A 100 0.21 11.38 7.71
CA ALA A 100 0.41 12.47 6.76
C ALA A 100 -0.07 12.12 5.35
N LEU A 101 0.15 10.89 4.88
CA LEU A 101 -0.34 10.42 3.58
C LEU A 101 -1.87 10.45 3.51
N VAL A 102 -2.54 9.87 4.51
CA VAL A 102 -4.01 9.85 4.58
C VAL A 102 -4.57 11.28 4.69
N ALA A 103 -3.95 12.13 5.52
CA ALA A 103 -4.38 13.51 5.68
C ALA A 103 -4.20 14.33 4.39
N ALA A 104 -3.06 14.18 3.69
CA ALA A 104 -2.81 14.85 2.43
C ALA A 104 -3.83 14.45 1.36
N ASP A 105 -4.18 13.16 1.29
CA ASP A 105 -5.18 12.65 0.36
C ASP A 105 -6.59 13.21 0.64
N VAL A 106 -7.01 13.24 1.91
CA VAL A 106 -8.26 13.88 2.32
C VAL A 106 -8.28 15.38 1.98
N LEU A 107 -7.16 16.08 2.14
CA LEU A 107 -7.05 17.49 1.76
C LEU A 107 -7.19 17.70 0.25
N VAL A 108 -6.57 16.85 -0.58
CA VAL A 108 -6.71 16.91 -2.05
C VAL A 108 -8.18 16.83 -2.44
N ILE A 109 -8.92 15.89 -1.86
CA ILE A 109 -10.35 15.73 -2.14
C ILE A 109 -11.14 16.90 -1.59
N GLY A 110 -10.87 17.34 -0.36
CA GLY A 110 -11.55 18.48 0.25
C GLY A 110 -11.42 19.73 -0.61
N PHE A 111 -10.23 20.02 -1.13
CA PHE A 111 -10.01 21.12 -2.05
C PHE A 111 -10.70 20.93 -3.40
N GLY A 112 -10.74 19.70 -3.94
CA GLY A 112 -11.47 19.39 -5.17
C GLY A 112 -12.99 19.57 -5.03
N VAL A 113 -13.55 19.13 -3.90
CA VAL A 113 -14.97 19.34 -3.55
C VAL A 113 -15.26 20.83 -3.39
N LEU A 114 -14.36 21.59 -2.76
CA LEU A 114 -14.51 23.02 -2.58
C LEU A 114 -14.33 23.80 -3.89
N ALA A 115 -13.50 23.35 -4.82
CA ALA A 115 -13.33 24.01 -6.11
C ALA A 115 -14.51 23.80 -7.05
N GLY A 116 -15.22 22.67 -6.93
CA GLY A 116 -16.27 22.25 -7.86
C GLY A 116 -17.48 23.18 -7.98
N PRO A 117 -18.15 23.56 -6.88
CA PRO A 117 -19.41 24.31 -6.95
C PRO A 117 -19.25 25.84 -7.00
N PHE A 118 -18.02 26.35 -6.84
CA PHE A 118 -17.76 27.79 -6.86
C PHE A 118 -17.16 28.22 -8.19
N ASP A 119 -17.38 29.48 -8.56
CA ASP A 119 -16.77 30.10 -9.73
C ASP A 119 -15.77 31.20 -9.33
N GLY A 120 -14.95 31.62 -10.30
CA GLY A 120 -14.05 32.77 -10.13
C GLY A 120 -12.75 32.47 -9.37
N THR A 121 -12.32 33.40 -8.51
CA THR A 121 -11.01 33.34 -7.84
C THR A 121 -10.94 32.26 -6.77
N VAL A 122 -12.03 32.05 -6.02
CA VAL A 122 -12.09 31.05 -4.93
C VAL A 122 -11.86 29.64 -5.47
N SER A 123 -12.54 29.29 -6.56
CA SER A 123 -12.37 28.00 -7.23
C SER A 123 -10.95 27.76 -7.71
N ARG A 124 -10.32 28.77 -8.33
CA ARG A 124 -8.94 28.69 -8.80
C ARG A 124 -7.94 28.52 -7.65
N LEU A 125 -8.12 29.24 -6.54
CA LEU A 125 -7.27 29.10 -5.36
C LEU A 125 -7.44 27.72 -4.69
N ALA A 126 -8.68 27.25 -4.55
CA ALA A 126 -8.95 25.91 -4.03
C ALA A 126 -8.34 24.83 -4.92
N TYR A 127 -8.47 24.95 -6.25
CA TYR A 127 -7.84 24.04 -7.20
C TYR A 127 -6.32 24.03 -7.07
N LEU A 128 -5.67 25.21 -7.02
CA LEU A 128 -4.22 25.31 -6.82
C LEU A 128 -3.77 24.70 -5.49
N ALA A 129 -4.52 24.93 -4.40
CA ALA A 129 -4.25 24.30 -3.11
C ALA A 129 -4.35 22.77 -3.19
N GLY A 130 -5.36 22.25 -3.90
CA GLY A 130 -5.51 20.83 -4.20
C GLY A 130 -4.32 20.25 -4.98
N VAL A 131 -3.82 20.97 -5.99
CA VAL A 131 -2.63 20.58 -6.75
C VAL A 131 -1.39 20.50 -5.85
N VAL A 132 -1.17 21.51 -5.00
CA VAL A 132 -0.03 21.51 -4.06
C VAL A 132 -0.13 20.35 -3.08
N ALA A 133 -1.31 20.11 -2.52
CA ALA A 133 -1.55 18.96 -1.64
C ALA A 133 -1.28 17.62 -2.36
N TYR A 134 -1.70 17.50 -3.61
CA TYR A 134 -1.49 16.30 -4.43
C TYR A 134 -0.02 16.06 -4.73
N LEU A 135 0.74 17.11 -5.05
CA LEU A 135 2.19 17.00 -5.22
C LEU A 135 2.89 16.57 -3.93
N GLY A 136 2.44 17.08 -2.78
CA GLY A 136 2.91 16.64 -1.47
C GLY A 136 2.63 15.16 -1.20
N LEU A 137 1.41 14.70 -1.51
CA LEU A 137 1.02 13.30 -1.44
C LEU A 137 1.92 12.41 -2.31
N LEU A 138 2.10 12.78 -3.58
CA LEU A 138 2.96 12.04 -4.53
C LEU A 138 4.42 11.99 -4.05
N TYR A 139 4.95 13.08 -3.53
CA TYR A 139 6.30 13.14 -2.99
C TYR A 139 6.47 12.18 -1.80
N LEU A 140 5.57 12.22 -0.82
CA LEU A 140 5.60 11.34 0.36
C LEU A 140 5.47 9.87 -0.04
N LEU A 141 4.56 9.57 -0.95
CA LEU A 141 4.29 8.21 -1.44
C LEU A 141 5.48 7.66 -2.22
N GLY A 142 6.02 8.45 -3.17
CA GLY A 142 7.21 8.10 -3.93
C GLY A 142 8.41 7.81 -3.02
N ARG A 143 8.63 8.64 -2.00
CA ARG A 143 9.70 8.40 -1.01
C ARG A 143 9.47 7.13 -0.18
N ALA A 144 8.23 6.82 0.19
CA ALA A 144 7.89 5.59 0.90
C ALA A 144 8.15 4.34 0.03
N LEU A 145 7.66 4.36 -1.21
CA LEU A 145 7.83 3.26 -2.17
C LEU A 145 9.30 3.02 -2.52
N LEU A 146 10.06 4.08 -2.82
CA LEU A 146 11.47 3.97 -3.16
C LEU A 146 12.31 3.42 -2.01
N ARG A 147 12.02 3.81 -0.75
CA ARG A 147 12.69 3.23 0.42
C ARG A 147 12.43 1.73 0.53
N GLN A 148 11.18 1.30 0.36
CA GLN A 148 10.83 -0.10 0.42
C GLN A 148 11.49 -0.93 -0.69
N ALA A 149 11.56 -0.38 -1.92
CA ALA A 149 12.24 -1.02 -3.05
C ALA A 149 13.75 -1.22 -2.81
N ARG A 150 14.42 -0.23 -2.19
CA ARG A 150 15.84 -0.34 -1.82
C ARG A 150 16.07 -1.44 -0.79
N VAL A 151 15.28 -1.47 0.29
CA VAL A 151 15.38 -2.50 1.35
C VAL A 151 15.16 -3.90 0.79
N ALA A 152 14.20 -4.07 -0.13
CA ALA A 152 13.96 -5.34 -0.78
C ALA A 152 15.18 -5.79 -1.61
N THR A 153 15.80 -4.86 -2.35
CA THR A 153 16.99 -5.12 -3.17
C THR A 153 18.19 -5.54 -2.31
N ASP A 154 18.42 -4.86 -1.19
CA ASP A 154 19.54 -5.16 -0.29
C ASP A 154 19.41 -6.54 0.37
N ARG A 155 18.18 -6.95 0.75
CA ARG A 155 17.92 -8.30 1.28
C ARG A 155 18.22 -9.39 0.26
N VAL A 156 17.79 -9.19 -0.99
CA VAL A 156 18.09 -10.14 -2.07
C VAL A 156 19.60 -10.28 -2.28
N ARG A 157 20.33 -9.16 -2.32
CA ARG A 157 21.80 -9.18 -2.41
C ARG A 157 22.47 -9.86 -1.22
N ALA A 158 21.97 -9.66 0.00
CA ALA A 158 22.52 -10.28 1.20
C ALA A 158 22.36 -11.81 1.19
N VAL A 159 21.22 -12.33 0.74
CA VAL A 159 21.01 -13.79 0.59
C VAL A 159 21.98 -14.36 -0.43
N PHE A 160 22.11 -13.73 -1.61
CA PHE A 160 23.08 -14.19 -2.61
C PHE A 160 24.53 -14.12 -2.15
N ARG A 161 24.91 -13.10 -1.37
CA ARG A 161 26.27 -13.00 -0.79
C ARG A 161 26.53 -14.09 0.26
N THR A 162 25.52 -14.47 1.01
CA THR A 162 25.61 -15.51 2.05
C THR A 162 25.60 -16.92 1.43
N SER A 163 24.75 -17.16 0.42
CA SER A 163 24.68 -18.42 -0.32
C SER A 163 25.83 -18.60 -1.32
N GLY A 164 26.44 -17.50 -1.76
CA GLY A 164 27.61 -17.47 -2.64
C GLY A 164 28.95 -17.54 -1.92
N THR A 165 28.97 -17.74 -0.59
CA THR A 165 30.19 -18.14 0.12
C THR A 165 30.50 -19.58 -0.25
N SER A 166 31.06 -19.71 -1.46
CA SER A 166 31.84 -20.83 -1.93
C SER A 166 32.61 -21.39 -0.74
N ARG A 167 32.36 -22.67 -0.43
CA ARG A 167 33.30 -23.46 0.35
C ARG A 167 34.62 -23.38 -0.41
N SER A 168 35.47 -22.42 -0.05
CA SER A 168 36.88 -22.55 -0.31
C SER A 168 37.27 -23.81 0.46
N PHE A 169 37.41 -24.87 -0.31
CA PHE A 169 37.96 -26.13 0.08
C PHE A 169 39.39 -25.83 0.53
N SER A 170 39.53 -25.48 1.81
CA SER A 170 40.79 -25.53 2.53
C SER A 170 41.26 -26.97 2.42
N LYS A 171 42.12 -27.25 1.43
CA LYS A 171 42.91 -28.47 1.32
C LYS A 171 43.63 -28.66 2.66
N ARG A 172 43.02 -29.48 3.53
CA ARG A 172 43.66 -30.03 4.71
C ARG A 172 44.52 -31.17 4.18
N SER A 173 45.78 -30.89 3.88
CA SER A 173 46.80 -31.92 3.68
C SER A 173 47.12 -32.54 5.04
N THR A 174 46.62 -33.74 5.28
CA THR A 174 47.16 -34.71 6.25
C THR A 174 48.16 -35.64 5.52
N PRO A 175 48.91 -36.52 6.20
CA PRO A 175 49.78 -36.32 7.36
C PRO A 175 51.19 -36.94 7.11
N SER A 176 52.24 -36.50 7.81
CA SER A 176 53.47 -37.30 7.91
C SER A 176 54.22 -37.07 9.23
N SER A 177 54.15 -38.12 10.06
CA SER A 177 55.22 -38.72 10.86
C SER A 177 56.26 -37.85 11.58
N GLY A 178 56.33 -38.01 12.92
CA GLY A 178 57.62 -38.20 13.59
C GLY A 178 57.83 -37.54 14.96
N CYS A 179 57.82 -38.37 16.02
CA CYS A 179 58.53 -38.22 17.32
C CYS A 179 58.16 -37.07 18.27
N SER A 180 58.24 -37.17 19.60
CA SER A 180 58.57 -38.27 20.52
C SER A 180 58.00 -37.92 21.91
N ALA A 181 57.82 -38.94 22.74
CA ALA A 181 57.24 -38.88 24.06
C ALA A 181 57.98 -37.98 25.06
N ARG A 182 57.22 -37.18 25.82
CA ARG A 182 57.59 -36.86 27.22
C ARG A 182 56.37 -36.52 28.07
N SER A 183 56.20 -37.34 29.12
CA SER A 183 55.52 -37.09 30.39
C SER A 183 54.05 -36.65 30.42
N GLY A 184 53.21 -37.55 30.93
CA GLY A 184 52.43 -37.26 32.14
C GLY A 184 51.03 -36.67 31.97
N ARG A 185 50.03 -37.56 31.95
CA ARG A 185 48.70 -37.42 32.58
C ARG A 185 47.89 -36.13 32.32
N ALA A 186 46.86 -36.32 31.49
CA ALA A 186 45.50 -35.78 31.56
C ALA A 186 45.23 -34.53 32.42
N CYS A 187 44.91 -33.41 31.76
CA CYS A 187 43.90 -32.48 32.24
C CYS A 187 42.98 -32.10 31.08
N PHE A 188 41.77 -32.65 31.15
CA PHE A 188 40.63 -32.37 30.31
C PHE A 188 40.12 -30.97 30.66
N SER A 189 40.32 -29.98 29.79
CA SER A 189 39.70 -28.65 29.93
C SER A 189 38.46 -28.59 29.05
N THR A 190 37.30 -28.78 29.65
CA THR A 190 35.99 -28.44 29.08
C THR A 190 35.84 -26.92 28.98
N PRO A 191 35.66 -26.32 27.79
CA PRO A 191 35.20 -24.95 27.68
C PRO A 191 33.69 -24.91 27.89
N THR A 192 33.29 -23.98 28.75
CA THR A 192 31.95 -23.51 29.08
C THR A 192 31.05 -23.35 27.85
N ARG A 193 29.85 -23.94 27.92
CA ARG A 193 28.73 -23.61 27.05
C ARG A 193 28.08 -22.32 27.57
N ASP A 194 28.22 -21.25 26.81
CA ASP A 194 27.34 -20.10 26.90
C ASP A 194 26.22 -20.26 25.88
N TRP A 195 25.04 -20.65 26.36
CA TRP A 195 23.70 -20.29 25.86
C TRP A 195 22.72 -20.36 27.03
#